data_AF-A0A8J8J8F8-F1
#
_entry.id   AF-A0A8J8J8F8-F1
#
_cell.length_a   1.000
_cell.length_b   1.000
_cell.length_c   1.000
_cell.angle_alpha   90.00
_cell.angle_beta   90.00
_cell.angle_gamma   90.00
#
_symmetry.space_group_name_H-M   'P 1'
#
loop_
_entity.id
_entity.type
_entity.pdbx_description
1 polymer ?
#
loop_
_entity_poly.entity_id
_entity_poly.type
_entity_poly.pdbx_seq_one_letter_code
_entity_poly.pdbx_strand_id
1 'polypeptide(L)'
;MVVEVLEEIKKLNERELLSYWIKGEYEEAETYLKLAERAKELGLPKEVYETFERLGKESKGHGDELYKIYREKYGDELIEVNVPSVEGTHVLGKFWKVEDLEDVLINAMEAEKLAETIYRKLAEETDNEELKKVYLYLADVEKGHYSALKALYEWRKKKGLL
;
A
#
# COMPACT_ATOMS: atom_id res chain seq x y z
N MET A 1 -8.15 -3.96 16.06
CA MET A 1 -7.78 -3.93 14.63
C MET A 1 -6.28 -3.79 14.41
N VAL A 2 -5.64 -2.63 14.56
CA VAL A 2 -4.19 -2.48 14.24
C VAL A 2 -3.27 -3.38 15.08
N VAL A 3 -3.50 -3.42 16.40
CA VAL A 3 -2.73 -4.27 17.32
C VAL A 3 -2.92 -5.75 17.00
N GLU A 4 -4.12 -6.16 16.60
CA GLU A 4 -4.42 -7.56 16.27
C GLU A 4 -3.70 -8.00 14.99
N VAL A 5 -3.75 -7.18 13.93
CA VAL A 5 -3.03 -7.46 12.67
C VAL A 5 -1.53 -7.58 12.91
N LEU A 6 -0.95 -6.69 13.71
CA LEU A 6 0.47 -6.73 14.07
C LEU A 6 0.85 -8.02 14.81
N GLU A 7 0.04 -8.46 15.77
CA GLU A 7 0.27 -9.71 16.50
C GLU A 7 0.14 -10.95 15.60
N GLU A 8 -0.67 -10.92 14.56
CA GLU A 8 -0.73 -12.00 13.57
C GLU A 8 0.46 -11.98 12.62
N ILE A 9 0.89 -10.80 12.11
CA ILE A 9 2.08 -10.70 11.23
C ILE A 9 3.34 -11.19 11.94
N LYS A 10 3.49 -10.91 13.24
CA LYS A 10 4.63 -11.39 14.05
C LYS A 10 4.79 -12.90 14.08
N LYS A 11 3.70 -13.65 13.91
CA LYS A 11 3.71 -15.12 13.95
C LYS A 11 4.16 -15.72 12.62
N LEU A 12 4.17 -14.93 11.55
CA LEU A 12 4.54 -15.39 10.22
C LEU A 12 6.04 -15.70 10.18
N ASN A 13 6.37 -16.82 9.55
CA ASN A 13 7.74 -17.07 9.15
C ASN A 13 8.10 -16.28 7.87
N GLU A 14 9.37 -16.28 7.48
CA GLU A 14 9.84 -15.51 6.31
C GLU A 14 9.06 -15.81 5.02
N ARG A 15 8.74 -17.08 4.74
CA ARG A 15 8.00 -17.50 3.55
C ARG A 15 6.56 -16.98 3.58
N GLU A 16 5.92 -17.05 4.73
CA GLU A 16 4.57 -16.52 4.93
C GLU A 16 4.56 -15.00 4.80
N LEU A 17 5.52 -14.31 5.42
CA LEU A 17 5.64 -12.85 5.34
C LEU A 17 5.83 -12.36 3.90
N LEU A 18 6.70 -13.02 3.12
CA LEU A 18 6.85 -12.68 1.70
C LEU A 18 5.56 -12.92 0.91
N SER A 19 4.85 -14.02 1.18
CA SER A 19 3.55 -14.30 0.53
C SER A 19 2.50 -13.24 0.89
N TYR A 20 2.47 -12.83 2.17
CA TYR A 20 1.61 -11.78 2.69
C TYR A 20 1.88 -10.44 1.98
N TRP A 21 3.13 -10.03 1.92
CA TRP A 21 3.51 -8.75 1.32
C TRP A 21 3.30 -8.72 -0.21
N ILE A 22 3.65 -9.79 -0.93
CA ILE A 22 3.37 -9.90 -2.37
C ILE A 22 1.88 -9.71 -2.65
N LYS A 23 1.02 -10.31 -1.83
CA LYS A 23 -0.43 -10.16 -1.95
C LYS A 23 -0.86 -8.72 -1.68
N GLY A 24 -0.35 -8.10 -0.61
CA GLY A 24 -0.64 -6.70 -0.27
C GLY A 24 -0.29 -5.73 -1.40
N GLU A 25 0.90 -5.86 -1.99
CA GLU A 25 1.34 -5.04 -3.12
C GLU A 25 0.43 -5.15 -4.34
N TYR A 26 -0.06 -6.36 -4.66
CA TYR A 26 -1.00 -6.55 -5.76
C TYR A 26 -2.41 -6.02 -5.44
N GLU A 27 -2.88 -6.15 -4.20
CA GLU A 27 -4.17 -5.58 -3.74
C GLU A 27 -4.12 -4.04 -3.76
N GLU A 28 -3.01 -3.44 -3.35
CA GLU A 28 -2.77 -2.00 -3.42
C GLU A 28 -2.69 -1.54 -4.88
N ALA A 29 -1.95 -2.26 -5.73
CA ALA A 29 -1.87 -1.97 -7.15
C ALA A 29 -3.24 -1.96 -7.82
N GLU A 30 -4.05 -3.00 -7.57
CA GLU A 30 -5.42 -3.08 -8.08
C GLU A 30 -6.26 -1.89 -7.61
N THR A 31 -6.12 -1.51 -6.34
CA THR A 31 -6.90 -0.40 -5.78
C THR A 31 -6.54 0.93 -6.43
N TYR A 32 -5.25 1.26 -6.53
CA TYR A 32 -4.81 2.52 -7.13
C TYR A 32 -5.13 2.59 -8.63
N LEU A 33 -5.00 1.49 -9.37
CA LEU A 33 -5.40 1.46 -10.77
C LEU A 33 -6.90 1.71 -10.95
N LYS A 34 -7.75 1.13 -10.10
CA LYS A 34 -9.20 1.41 -10.11
C LYS A 34 -9.52 2.85 -9.70
N LEU A 35 -8.80 3.42 -8.73
CA LEU A 35 -8.94 4.83 -8.38
C LEU A 35 -8.57 5.75 -9.54
N ALA A 36 -7.51 5.42 -10.29
CA ALA A 36 -7.12 6.15 -11.48
C ALA A 36 -8.19 6.09 -12.58
N GLU A 37 -8.72 4.90 -12.87
CA GLU A 37 -9.83 4.71 -13.80
C GLU A 37 -11.04 5.54 -13.39
N ARG A 38 -11.43 5.44 -12.11
CA ARG A 38 -12.56 6.20 -11.58
C ARG A 38 -12.35 7.71 -11.68
N ALA A 39 -11.15 8.19 -11.38
CA ALA A 39 -10.82 9.61 -11.51
C ALA A 39 -10.94 10.09 -12.96
N LYS A 40 -10.54 9.28 -13.95
CA LYS A 40 -10.75 9.57 -15.38
C LYS A 40 -12.23 9.64 -15.73
N GLU A 41 -13.03 8.68 -15.28
CA GLU A 41 -14.49 8.65 -15.51
C GLU A 41 -15.20 9.89 -14.96
N LEU A 42 -14.78 10.37 -13.79
CA LEU A 42 -15.32 11.55 -13.14
C LEU A 42 -14.81 12.87 -13.75
N GLY A 43 -13.94 12.81 -14.77
CA GLY A 43 -13.39 13.98 -15.43
C GLY A 43 -12.40 14.78 -14.57
N LEU A 44 -11.74 14.13 -13.61
CA LEU A 44 -10.74 14.78 -12.76
C LEU A 44 -9.47 15.13 -13.55
N PRO A 45 -8.71 16.15 -13.11
CA PRO A 45 -7.48 16.55 -13.75
C PRO A 45 -6.45 15.42 -13.86
N LYS A 46 -5.60 15.53 -14.88
CA LYS A 46 -4.57 14.55 -15.23
C LYS A 46 -3.65 14.20 -14.08
N GLU A 47 -3.30 15.18 -13.27
CA GLU A 47 -2.43 15.04 -12.13
C GLU A 47 -3.01 14.06 -11.08
N VAL A 48 -4.34 13.95 -10.97
CA VAL A 48 -4.99 13.03 -10.02
C VAL A 48 -4.85 11.60 -10.49
N TYR A 49 -5.34 11.28 -11.69
CA TYR A 49 -5.31 9.91 -12.17
C TYR A 49 -3.89 9.44 -12.46
N GLU A 50 -2.97 10.29 -12.93
CA GLU A 50 -1.57 9.89 -13.11
C GLU A 50 -0.88 9.60 -11.78
N THR A 51 -1.25 10.28 -10.70
CA THR A 51 -0.72 9.97 -9.36
C THR A 51 -1.15 8.57 -8.94
N PHE A 52 -2.44 8.25 -9.07
CA PHE A 52 -2.94 6.91 -8.78
C PHE A 52 -2.37 5.84 -9.72
N GLU A 53 -2.27 6.10 -11.04
CA GLU A 53 -1.66 5.15 -11.98
C GLU A 53 -0.19 4.89 -11.66
N ARG A 54 0.55 5.91 -11.21
CA ARG A 54 1.95 5.76 -10.84
C ARG A 54 2.07 4.88 -9.59
N LEU A 55 1.32 5.19 -8.53
CA LEU A 55 1.32 4.37 -7.31
C LEU A 55 0.96 2.92 -7.63
N GLY A 56 -0.13 2.68 -8.37
CA GLY A 56 -0.52 1.31 -8.70
C GLY A 56 0.50 0.55 -9.56
N LYS A 57 1.29 1.24 -10.40
CA LYS A 57 2.39 0.62 -11.15
C LYS A 57 3.63 0.38 -10.28
N GLU A 58 3.93 1.27 -9.35
CA GLU A 58 5.00 1.12 -8.37
C GLU A 58 4.72 -0.10 -7.48
N SER A 59 3.54 -0.20 -6.88
CA SER A 59 3.16 -1.34 -6.02
C SER A 59 3.18 -2.66 -6.79
N LYS A 60 2.66 -2.68 -8.03
CA LYS A 60 2.77 -3.87 -8.89
C LYS A 60 4.24 -4.27 -9.12
N GLY A 61 5.11 -3.29 -9.38
CA GLY A 61 6.54 -3.51 -9.57
C GLY A 61 7.20 -4.15 -8.35
N HIS A 62 6.87 -3.66 -7.14
CA HIS A 62 7.34 -4.28 -5.90
C HIS A 62 6.84 -5.73 -5.78
N GLY A 63 5.54 -5.97 -6.00
CA GLY A 63 4.96 -7.33 -6.00
C GLY A 63 5.67 -8.27 -6.98
N ASP A 64 5.98 -7.81 -8.20
CA ASP A 64 6.69 -8.58 -9.22
C ASP A 64 8.13 -8.91 -8.78
N GLU A 65 8.85 -7.93 -8.22
CA GLU A 65 10.22 -8.12 -7.71
C GLU A 65 10.27 -9.11 -6.54
N LEU A 66 9.31 -9.02 -5.64
CA LEU A 66 9.20 -9.92 -4.49
C LEU A 66 8.80 -11.32 -4.89
N TYR A 67 7.87 -11.46 -5.83
CA TYR A 67 7.51 -12.75 -6.36
C TYR A 67 8.71 -13.42 -7.03
N LYS A 68 9.58 -12.65 -7.68
CA LYS A 68 10.86 -13.16 -8.20
C LYS A 68 11.80 -13.64 -7.10
N ILE A 69 11.92 -12.93 -5.98
CA ILE A 69 12.73 -13.38 -4.84
C ILE A 69 12.12 -14.64 -4.21
N TYR A 70 10.81 -14.65 -4.01
CA TYR A 70 10.07 -15.76 -3.45
C TYR A 70 10.25 -17.03 -4.27
N ARG A 71 10.05 -16.95 -5.59
CA ARG A 71 10.13 -18.12 -6.47
C ARG A 71 11.53 -18.71 -6.54
N GLU A 72 12.57 -17.88 -6.48
CA GLU A 72 13.96 -18.32 -6.46
C GLU A 72 14.27 -19.11 -5.18
N LYS A 73 13.62 -18.78 -4.06
CA LYS A 73 13.87 -19.40 -2.75
C LYS A 73 12.90 -20.55 -2.40
N TYR A 74 11.64 -20.47 -2.80
CA TYR A 74 10.56 -21.34 -2.33
C TYR A 74 9.73 -22.00 -3.44
N GLY A 75 9.98 -21.69 -4.71
CA GLY A 75 9.19 -22.17 -5.85
C GLY A 75 8.00 -21.27 -6.18
N ASP A 76 7.21 -21.63 -7.20
CA ASP A 76 6.22 -20.72 -7.79
C ASP A 76 4.92 -20.53 -6.96
N GLU A 77 4.67 -21.40 -5.96
CA GLU A 77 3.43 -21.40 -5.17
C GLU A 77 3.54 -20.58 -3.87
N LEU A 78 2.79 -19.47 -3.81
CA LEU A 78 2.62 -18.66 -2.61
C LEU A 78 1.88 -19.43 -1.51
N ILE A 79 2.21 -19.15 -0.25
CA ILE A 79 1.46 -19.68 0.89
C ILE A 79 0.26 -18.78 1.16
N GLU A 80 -0.90 -19.39 1.37
CA GLU A 80 -2.09 -18.66 1.79
C GLU A 80 -1.91 -18.15 3.23
N VAL A 81 -1.97 -16.83 3.38
CA VAL A 81 -1.90 -16.16 4.68
C VAL A 81 -3.26 -15.52 4.97
N ASN A 82 -3.89 -15.96 6.05
CA ASN A 82 -5.20 -15.48 6.51
C ASN A 82 -5.08 -14.26 7.44
N VAL A 83 -4.25 -13.31 7.05
CA VAL A 83 -4.08 -12.02 7.74
C VAL A 83 -4.51 -10.93 6.76
N PRO A 84 -5.37 -9.98 7.16
CA PRO A 84 -5.70 -8.84 6.31
C PRO A 84 -4.44 -8.06 5.90
N SER A 85 -4.33 -7.68 4.63
CA SER A 85 -3.29 -6.78 4.16
C SER A 85 -3.41 -5.43 4.87
N VAL A 86 -2.27 -4.84 5.22
CA VAL A 86 -2.20 -3.49 5.80
C VAL A 86 -2.22 -2.41 4.73
N GLU A 87 -1.79 -2.78 3.51
CA GLU A 87 -1.74 -1.98 2.28
C GLU A 87 -3.11 -1.93 1.57
N GLY A 88 -4.00 -2.90 1.84
CA GLY A 88 -5.32 -3.01 1.26
C GLY A 88 -6.20 -1.79 1.55
N THR A 89 -6.16 -0.78 0.68
CA THR A 89 -6.91 0.46 0.86
C THR A 89 -8.41 0.25 0.57
N HIS A 90 -9.27 0.42 1.57
CA HIS A 90 -10.74 0.31 1.40
C HIS A 90 -11.39 1.62 0.90
N VAL A 91 -10.83 2.21 -0.15
CA VAL A 91 -11.18 3.56 -0.61
C VAL A 91 -12.10 3.59 -1.84
N LEU A 92 -12.15 2.51 -2.63
CA LEU A 92 -12.99 2.45 -3.84
C LEU A 92 -14.48 2.65 -3.56
N GLY A 93 -14.98 2.06 -2.47
CA GLY A 93 -16.38 2.20 -2.05
C GLY A 93 -16.77 3.61 -1.59
N LYS A 94 -15.83 4.56 -1.59
CA LYS A 94 -16.05 5.95 -1.21
C LYS A 94 -15.97 6.91 -2.40
N PHE A 95 -15.56 6.49 -3.60
CA PHE A 95 -15.28 7.39 -4.72
C PHE A 95 -16.39 7.45 -5.79
N TRP A 96 -17.55 7.99 -5.41
CA TRP A 96 -18.73 8.02 -6.27
C TRP A 96 -18.82 9.28 -7.13
N LYS A 97 -18.34 10.41 -6.61
CA LYS A 97 -18.39 11.74 -7.25
C LYS A 97 -17.11 12.52 -6.96
N VAL A 98 -16.94 13.64 -7.66
CA VAL A 98 -15.73 14.49 -7.56
C VAL A 98 -15.49 14.98 -6.15
N GLU A 99 -16.56 15.30 -5.41
CA GLU A 99 -16.51 15.82 -4.04
C GLU A 99 -15.95 14.80 -3.04
N ASP A 100 -15.97 13.50 -3.38
CA ASP A 100 -15.44 12.46 -2.51
C ASP A 100 -13.90 12.38 -2.58
N LEU A 101 -13.25 13.09 -3.51
CA LEU A 101 -11.80 13.01 -3.72
C LEU A 101 -11.02 13.41 -2.46
N GLU A 102 -11.51 14.39 -1.67
CA GLU A 102 -10.81 14.77 -0.43
C GLU A 102 -10.75 13.60 0.54
N ASP A 103 -11.90 12.97 0.79
CA ASP A 103 -12.01 11.81 1.67
C ASP A 103 -11.18 10.62 1.13
N VAL A 104 -11.21 10.37 -0.18
CA VAL A 104 -10.41 9.32 -0.81
C VAL A 104 -8.91 9.53 -0.54
N LEU A 105 -8.41 10.77 -0.73
CA LEU A 105 -7.00 11.09 -0.47
C LEU A 105 -6.65 10.97 1.01
N ILE A 106 -7.52 11.43 1.92
CA ILE A 106 -7.33 11.30 3.37
C ILE A 106 -7.25 9.83 3.77
N ASN A 107 -8.19 9.00 3.32
CA ASN A 107 -8.21 7.59 3.68
C ASN A 107 -7.01 6.83 3.07
N ALA A 108 -6.61 7.14 1.83
CA ALA A 108 -5.41 6.56 1.23
C ALA A 108 -4.17 6.95 2.05
N MET A 109 -3.98 8.23 2.38
CA MET A 109 -2.87 8.68 3.22
C MET A 109 -2.87 8.01 4.61
N GLU A 110 -4.04 7.81 5.23
CA GLU A 110 -4.14 7.12 6.53
C GLU A 110 -3.72 5.65 6.43
N ALA A 111 -4.10 4.97 5.35
CA ALA A 111 -3.70 3.58 5.11
C ALA A 111 -2.19 3.45 4.91
N GLU A 112 -1.59 4.26 4.03
CA GLU A 112 -0.13 4.30 3.82
C GLU A 112 0.63 4.58 5.12
N LYS A 113 0.13 5.54 5.91
CA LYS A 113 0.76 5.91 7.18
C LYS A 113 0.65 4.80 8.22
N LEU A 114 -0.46 4.07 8.20
CA LEU A 114 -0.67 2.92 9.07
C LEU A 114 0.27 1.78 8.71
N ALA A 115 0.39 1.45 7.43
CA ALA A 115 1.32 0.43 6.93
C ALA A 115 2.77 0.78 7.29
N GLU A 116 3.22 2.03 7.04
CA GLU A 116 4.53 2.51 7.50
C GLU A 116 4.73 2.26 9.01
N THR A 117 3.73 2.62 9.82
CA THR A 117 3.81 2.52 11.28
C THR A 117 3.91 1.07 11.75
N ILE A 118 3.11 0.17 11.15
CA ILE A 118 3.14 -1.26 11.46
C ILE A 118 4.51 -1.84 11.12
N TYR A 119 5.04 -1.53 9.94
CA TYR A 119 6.34 -2.05 9.52
C TYR A 119 7.51 -1.51 10.32
N ARG A 120 7.51 -0.23 10.71
CA ARG A 120 8.48 0.29 11.68
C ARG A 120 8.40 -0.47 13.00
N LYS A 121 7.20 -0.73 13.50
CA LYS A 121 7.00 -1.42 14.77
C LYS A 121 7.49 -2.86 14.71
N LEU A 122 7.21 -3.58 13.62
CA LEU A 122 7.72 -4.93 13.40
C LEU A 122 9.26 -4.96 13.30
N ALA A 123 9.88 -3.96 12.66
CA ALA A 123 11.32 -3.82 12.59
C ALA A 123 11.97 -3.55 13.96
N GLU A 124 11.29 -2.82 14.84
CA GLU A 124 11.76 -2.54 16.20
C GLU A 124 11.70 -3.78 17.11
N GLU A 125 10.71 -4.66 16.89
CA GLU A 125 10.40 -5.77 17.80
C GLU A 125 10.98 -7.12 17.36
N THR A 126 11.52 -7.22 16.14
CA THR A 126 12.15 -8.45 15.66
C THR A 126 13.64 -8.52 16.03
N ASP A 127 14.07 -9.68 16.51
CA ASP A 127 15.49 -10.01 16.73
C ASP A 127 16.16 -10.56 15.46
N ASN A 128 15.40 -10.79 14.37
CA ASN A 128 15.92 -11.30 13.11
C ASN A 128 16.36 -10.13 12.20
N GLU A 129 17.67 -9.99 12.00
CA GLU A 129 18.27 -8.93 11.19
C GLU A 129 17.85 -8.93 9.71
N GLU A 130 17.49 -10.09 9.14
CA GLU A 130 16.99 -10.17 7.77
C GLU A 130 15.55 -9.65 7.69
N LEU A 131 14.67 -10.10 8.59
CA LEU A 131 13.28 -9.60 8.66
C LEU A 131 13.24 -8.11 8.98
N LYS A 132 14.13 -7.65 9.86
CA LYS A 132 14.26 -6.22 10.19
C LYS A 132 14.54 -5.36 8.97
N LYS A 133 15.47 -5.79 8.11
CA LYS A 133 15.78 -5.07 6.86
C LYS A 133 14.59 -5.04 5.92
N VAL A 134 13.87 -6.15 5.80
CA VAL A 134 12.64 -6.22 5.01
C VAL A 134 11.64 -5.21 5.55
N TYR A 135 11.25 -5.30 6.83
CA TYR A 135 10.29 -4.38 7.44
C TYR A 135 10.69 -2.90 7.31
N LEU A 136 11.98 -2.55 7.44
CA LEU A 136 12.42 -1.17 7.25
C LEU A 136 12.26 -0.69 5.81
N TYR A 137 12.53 -1.56 4.83
CA TYR A 137 12.30 -1.27 3.42
C TYR A 137 10.81 -1.05 3.15
N LEU A 138 9.93 -1.89 3.69
CA LEU A 138 8.47 -1.72 3.59
C LEU A 138 8.05 -0.35 4.08
N ALA A 139 8.46 0.00 5.30
CA ALA A 139 8.13 1.28 5.87
C ALA A 139 8.62 2.47 5.03
N ASP A 140 9.75 2.33 4.31
CA ASP A 140 10.24 3.37 3.41
C ASP A 140 9.42 3.47 2.11
N VAL A 141 8.93 2.34 1.57
CA VAL A 141 8.01 2.29 0.43
C VAL A 141 6.71 3.03 0.77
N GLU A 142 6.03 2.64 1.85
CA GLU A 142 4.73 3.25 2.22
C GLU A 142 4.86 4.74 2.56
N LYS A 143 5.97 5.14 3.15
CA LYS A 143 6.28 6.55 3.38
C LYS A 143 6.40 7.34 2.07
N GLY A 144 6.94 6.71 1.03
CA GLY A 144 7.00 7.25 -0.32
C GLY A 144 5.61 7.46 -0.91
N HIS A 145 4.75 6.45 -0.84
CA HIS A 145 3.36 6.52 -1.29
C HIS A 145 2.56 7.59 -0.54
N TYR A 146 2.65 7.61 0.79
CA TYR A 146 2.07 8.66 1.64
C TYR A 146 2.49 10.06 1.20
N SER A 147 3.79 10.25 0.94
CA SER A 147 4.33 11.55 0.56
C SER A 147 3.80 12.02 -0.80
N ALA A 148 3.62 11.10 -1.75
CA ALA A 148 3.02 11.40 -3.05
C ALA A 148 1.54 11.84 -2.93
N LEU A 149 0.75 11.11 -2.14
CA LEU A 149 -0.65 11.47 -1.87
C LEU A 149 -0.76 12.82 -1.16
N LYS A 150 0.08 13.04 -0.14
CA LYS A 150 0.12 14.30 0.60
C LYS A 150 0.48 15.48 -0.29
N ALA A 151 1.45 15.30 -1.19
CA ALA A 151 1.82 16.34 -2.16
C ALA A 151 0.65 16.69 -3.09
N LEU A 152 -0.09 15.70 -3.57
CA LEU A 152 -1.30 15.91 -4.37
C LEU A 152 -2.38 16.66 -3.56
N TYR A 153 -2.66 16.19 -2.34
CA TYR A 153 -3.63 16.81 -1.43
C TYR A 153 -3.32 18.28 -1.16
N GLU A 154 -2.09 18.58 -0.73
CA GLU A 154 -1.65 19.94 -0.40
C GLU A 154 -1.67 20.87 -1.61
N TRP A 155 -1.24 20.37 -2.78
CA TRP A 155 -1.28 21.13 -4.03
C TRP A 155 -2.72 21.53 -4.40
N ARG A 156 -3.67 20.59 -4.31
CA ARG A 156 -5.09 20.87 -4.60
C ARG A 156 -5.70 21.82 -3.58
N LYS A 157 -5.43 21.62 -2.29
CA LYS A 157 -5.94 22.50 -1.21
C LYS A 157 -5.45 23.93 -1.37
N LYS A 158 -4.17 24.13 -1.72
CA LYS A 158 -3.60 25.46 -2.02
C LYS A 158 -4.26 26.14 -3.22
N LYS A 159 -4.80 25.36 -4.15
CA LYS A 159 -5.50 25.84 -5.35
C LYS A 159 -7.01 26.04 -5.15
N GLY A 160 -7.57 25.70 -3.98
CA GLY A 160 -9.01 25.72 -3.73
C GLY A 160 -9.77 24.66 -4.55
N LEU A 161 -9.13 23.53 -4.83
CA LEU A 161 -9.68 22.40 -5.60
C LEU A 161 -10.12 21.21 -4.72
N LEU A 162 -10.00 21.38 -3.40
CA LEU A 162 -10.52 20.58 -2.30
C LEU A 162 -11.07 21.58 -1.27
#